data_AF-A0A3A4KP03-F1
#
_entry.id   AF-A0A3A4KP03-F1
#
_cell.length_a   1.000
_cell.length_b   1.000
_cell.length_c   1.000
_cell.angle_alpha   90.00
_cell.angle_beta   90.00
_cell.angle_gamma   90.00
#
_symmetry.space_group_name_H-M   'P 1'
#
loop_
_entity.id
_entity.type
_entity.pdbx_description
1 polymer ?
#
loop_
_entity_poly.entity_id
_entity_poly.type
_entity_poly.pdbx_seq_one_letter_code
_entity_poly.pdbx_strand_id
1 'polypeptide(L)'
;MSVVPLRQARWHPDEHLIDAAIAGRVHSNDLATSDRAWLVAQLTHRGHPNDTIAAWLHCSRRTVQMARIDPIAVLTARLLAAEAAAEDARRQVRASQVTPAAMAQLLADRDRLRDSRAQLIDQLAEMRRRCDTPCPPQVLVIHPTRPHPRAAAADATLPLFQIGDPNCVS
;
A
#
# COMPACT_ATOMS: atom_id res chain seq x y z
N MET A 1 10.82 35.38 -8.47
CA MET A 1 10.18 34.37 -9.34
C MET A 1 10.93 33.06 -9.13
N SER A 2 10.34 32.12 -8.39
CA SER A 2 10.96 30.83 -8.08
C SER A 2 10.65 29.84 -9.20
N VAL A 3 11.67 29.42 -9.93
CA VAL A 3 11.55 28.44 -11.01
C VAL A 3 11.39 27.08 -10.35
N VAL A 4 10.17 26.53 -10.31
CA VAL A 4 9.92 25.16 -9.86
C VAL A 4 10.47 24.21 -10.93
N PRO A 5 11.48 23.38 -10.65
CA PRO A 5 11.98 22.44 -11.64
C PRO A 5 10.90 21.42 -11.99
N LEU A 6 10.45 21.42 -13.24
CA LEU A 6 9.37 20.57 -13.79
C LEU A 6 9.71 19.07 -13.88
N ARG A 7 10.88 18.65 -13.41
CA ARG A 7 11.29 17.25 -13.39
C ARG A 7 11.84 16.90 -12.02
N GLN A 8 10.96 16.46 -11.13
CA GLN A 8 11.41 15.64 -10.01
C GLN A 8 12.10 14.40 -10.60
N ALA A 9 13.34 14.14 -10.18
CA ALA A 9 14.04 12.93 -10.58
C ALA A 9 13.16 11.73 -10.24
N ARG A 10 12.85 10.90 -11.25
CA ARG A 10 12.00 9.73 -11.06
C ARG A 10 12.76 8.78 -10.13
N TRP A 11 12.21 8.57 -8.94
CA TRP A 11 12.74 7.58 -8.00
C TRP A 11 12.85 6.21 -8.68
N HIS A 12 13.99 5.56 -8.50
CA HIS A 12 14.29 4.24 -9.05
C HIS A 12 14.85 3.34 -7.94
N PRO A 13 14.38 2.10 -7.82
CA PRO A 13 14.91 1.17 -6.83
C PRO A 13 16.36 0.78 -7.15
N ASP A 14 17.19 0.70 -6.12
CA ASP A 14 18.57 0.21 -6.22
C ASP A 14 18.62 -1.27 -5.79
N GLU A 15 18.85 -2.16 -6.75
CA GLU A 15 18.94 -3.61 -6.51
C GLU A 15 20.08 -4.00 -5.58
N HIS A 16 21.17 -3.22 -5.53
CA HIS A 16 22.33 -3.50 -4.68
C HIS A 16 22.06 -3.26 -3.18
N LEU A 17 21.00 -2.51 -2.85
CA LEU A 17 20.58 -2.33 -1.45
C LEU A 17 20.15 -3.63 -0.79
N ILE A 18 19.68 -4.61 -1.56
CA ILE A 18 19.27 -5.92 -1.02
C ILE A 18 20.49 -6.65 -0.46
N ASP A 19 21.55 -6.77 -1.27
CA ASP A 19 22.78 -7.45 -0.88
C ASP A 19 23.49 -6.71 0.25
N ALA A 20 23.51 -5.37 0.19
CA ALA A 20 24.07 -4.54 1.24
C ALA A 20 23.32 -4.70 2.57
N ALA A 21 21.98 -4.82 2.53
CA ALA A 21 21.16 -5.07 3.71
C ALA A 21 21.41 -6.46 4.29
N ILE A 22 21.44 -7.51 3.46
CA ILE A 22 21.74 -8.88 3.91
C ILE A 22 23.13 -8.95 4.55
N ALA A 23 24.10 -8.20 4.01
CA ALA A 23 25.43 -8.07 4.59
C ALA A 23 25.49 -7.21 5.87
N GLY A 24 24.36 -6.65 6.33
CA GLY A 24 24.27 -5.81 7.52
C GLY A 24 24.98 -4.46 7.37
N ARG A 25 25.17 -3.96 6.15
CA ARG A 25 25.91 -2.70 5.88
C ARG A 25 25.00 -1.48 5.72
N VAL A 26 23.70 -1.64 5.96
CA VAL A 26 22.69 -0.60 5.73
C VAL A 26 21.97 -0.31 7.03
N HIS A 27 21.88 0.98 7.38
CA HIS A 27 21.05 1.42 8.50
C HIS A 27 19.75 2.02 7.98
N SER A 28 18.63 1.66 8.61
CA SER A 28 17.30 2.16 8.27
C SER A 28 17.16 3.69 8.29
N ASN A 29 18.03 4.39 9.04
CA ASN A 29 17.99 5.85 9.21
C ASN A 29 18.72 6.58 8.08
N ASP A 30 19.63 5.89 7.39
CA ASP A 30 20.40 6.43 6.27
C ASP A 30 19.64 6.30 4.93
N LEU A 31 18.53 5.55 4.94
CA LEU A 31 17.68 5.32 3.78
C LEU A 31 16.54 6.33 3.70
N ALA A 32 16.25 6.78 2.48
CA ALA A 32 15.01 7.49 2.20
C ALA A 32 13.81 6.56 2.48
N THR A 33 12.66 7.16 2.82
CA THR A 33 11.45 6.40 3.14
C THR A 33 11.03 5.45 2.01
N SER A 34 11.16 5.91 0.76
CA SER A 34 10.87 5.12 -0.43
C SER A 34 11.78 3.89 -0.58
N ASP A 35 13.10 4.06 -0.38
CA ASP A 35 14.07 2.98 -0.47
C ASP A 35 13.87 1.95 0.63
N ARG A 36 13.61 2.43 1.85
CA ARG A 36 13.31 1.57 3.00
C ARG A 36 12.04 0.74 2.79
N ALA A 37 10.96 1.36 2.31
CA ALA A 37 9.70 0.68 2.03
C ALA A 37 9.88 -0.39 0.94
N TRP A 38 10.56 -0.04 -0.15
CA TRP A 38 10.87 -0.97 -1.23
C TRP A 38 11.76 -2.14 -0.77
N LEU A 39 12.83 -1.86 -0.02
CA LEU A 39 13.77 -2.86 0.48
C LEU A 39 13.09 -3.84 1.44
N VAL A 40 12.25 -3.34 2.35
CA VAL A 40 11.49 -4.19 3.27
C VAL A 40 10.51 -5.09 2.49
N ALA A 41 9.85 -4.59 1.46
CA ALA A 41 8.97 -5.41 0.61
C ALA A 41 9.75 -6.51 -0.13
N GLN A 42 10.93 -6.19 -0.66
CA GLN A 42 11.82 -7.12 -1.35
C GLN A 42 12.34 -8.24 -0.45
N LEU A 43 12.75 -7.91 0.77
CA LEU A 43 13.22 -8.89 1.76
C LEU A 43 12.06 -9.75 2.28
N THR A 44 10.88 -9.16 2.44
CA THR A 44 9.66 -9.89 2.83
C THR A 44 9.25 -10.88 1.75
N HIS A 45 9.29 -10.49 0.47
CA HIS A 45 8.97 -11.38 -0.65
C HIS A 45 9.93 -12.57 -0.76
N ARG A 46 11.22 -12.36 -0.43
CA ARG A 46 12.23 -13.44 -0.30
C ARG A 46 12.00 -14.38 0.89
N GLY A 47 11.00 -14.10 1.74
CA GLY A 47 10.62 -14.96 2.86
C GLY A 47 11.39 -14.69 4.16
N HIS A 48 12.12 -13.57 4.26
CA HIS A 48 12.82 -13.24 5.49
C HIS A 48 11.85 -12.75 6.57
N PRO A 49 11.98 -13.21 7.83
CA PRO A 49 11.10 -12.78 8.90
C PRO A 49 11.42 -11.34 9.32
N ASN A 50 10.42 -10.64 9.86
CA ASN A 50 10.56 -9.24 10.28
C ASN A 50 11.73 -9.00 11.25
N ASP A 51 12.06 -10.00 12.07
CA ASP A 51 13.08 -9.90 13.11
C ASP A 51 14.49 -9.93 12.50
N THR A 52 14.68 -10.76 11.47
CA THR A 52 15.90 -10.79 10.65
C THR A 52 16.05 -9.50 9.86
N ILE A 53 14.97 -9.01 9.25
CA ILE A 53 14.98 -7.73 8.51
C ILE A 53 15.33 -6.57 9.46
N ALA A 54 14.76 -6.55 10.66
CA ALA A 54 15.06 -5.56 11.68
C ALA A 54 16.53 -5.60 12.10
N ALA A 55 17.10 -6.79 12.28
CA ALA A 55 18.52 -6.96 12.59
C ALA A 55 19.43 -6.44 11.47
N TRP A 56 19.14 -6.81 10.21
CA TRP A 56 19.90 -6.35 9.04
C TRP A 56 19.87 -4.84 8.83
N LEU A 57 18.71 -4.21 9.07
CA LEU A 57 18.51 -2.77 8.90
C LEU A 57 18.82 -1.95 10.16
N HIS A 58 19.30 -2.60 11.23
CA HIS A 58 19.59 -1.96 12.52
C HIS A 58 18.42 -1.13 13.05
N CYS A 59 17.20 -1.67 12.99
CA CYS A 59 15.99 -0.96 13.36
C CYS A 59 15.02 -1.80 14.18
N SER A 60 13.97 -1.17 14.71
CA SER A 60 12.96 -1.87 15.48
C SER A 60 12.00 -2.67 14.58
N ARG A 61 11.43 -3.75 15.12
CA ARG A 61 10.34 -4.50 14.46
C ARG A 61 9.17 -3.60 14.05
N ARG A 62 8.85 -2.60 14.89
CA ARG A 62 7.81 -1.60 14.61
C ARG A 62 8.16 -0.77 13.37
N THR A 63 9.42 -0.38 13.21
CA THR A 63 9.90 0.35 12.02
C THR A 63 9.71 -0.47 10.75
N VAL A 64 10.02 -1.76 10.79
CA VAL A 64 9.77 -2.69 9.67
C VAL A 64 8.28 -2.78 9.35
N GLN A 65 7.42 -2.92 10.35
CA GLN A 65 5.96 -2.96 10.15
C GLN A 65 5.41 -1.66 9.54
N MET A 66 5.89 -0.50 10.00
CA MET A 66 5.50 0.79 9.43
C MET A 66 5.95 0.93 7.97
N ALA A 67 7.16 0.43 7.63
CA ALA A 67 7.61 0.41 6.25
C ALA A 67 6.75 -0.49 5.36
N ARG A 68 6.17 -1.58 5.90
CA ARG A 68 5.32 -2.52 5.11
C ARG A 68 3.96 -1.96 4.71
N ILE A 69 3.42 -1.03 5.50
CA ILE A 69 2.14 -0.37 5.18
C ILE A 69 2.32 0.83 4.25
N ASP A 70 3.56 1.20 3.93
CA ASP A 70 3.86 2.26 2.98
C ASP A 70 3.34 1.88 1.58
N PRO A 71 2.73 2.80 0.83
CA PRO A 71 2.22 2.53 -0.52
C PRO A 71 3.27 1.92 -1.47
N ILE A 72 4.54 2.32 -1.34
CA ILE A 72 5.64 1.77 -2.16
C ILE A 72 5.88 0.31 -1.82
N ALA A 73 5.87 -0.06 -0.54
CA ALA A 73 6.01 -1.45 -0.12
C ALA A 73 4.86 -2.32 -0.63
N VAL A 74 3.62 -1.83 -0.52
CA VAL A 74 2.41 -2.53 -1.00
C VAL A 74 2.46 -2.75 -2.51
N LEU A 75 2.81 -1.72 -3.28
CA LEU A 75 2.91 -1.81 -4.73
C LEU A 75 4.06 -2.74 -5.16
N THR A 76 5.20 -2.67 -4.48
CA THR A 76 6.35 -3.55 -4.74
C THR A 76 5.97 -5.01 -4.49
N ALA A 77 5.30 -5.30 -3.38
CA ALA A 77 4.83 -6.66 -3.08
C ALA A 77 3.86 -7.19 -4.15
N ARG A 78 2.95 -6.34 -4.66
CA ARG A 78 2.04 -6.71 -5.75
C ARG A 78 2.77 -6.94 -7.07
N LEU A 79 3.77 -6.11 -7.39
CA LEU A 79 4.61 -6.28 -8.58
C LEU A 79 5.33 -7.62 -8.54
N LEU A 80 6.00 -7.93 -7.43
CA LEU A 80 6.73 -9.18 -7.25
C LEU A 80 5.81 -10.40 -7.33
N ALA A 81 4.59 -10.31 -6.77
CA ALA A 81 3.58 -11.36 -6.91
C ALA A 81 3.14 -11.55 -8.37
N ALA A 82 2.94 -10.46 -9.12
CA ALA A 82 2.58 -10.52 -10.54
C ALA A 82 3.72 -11.08 -11.40
N GLU A 83 4.97 -10.73 -11.09
CA GLU A 83 6.15 -11.27 -11.77
C GLU A 83 6.33 -12.77 -11.51
N ALA A 84 6.15 -13.21 -10.26
CA ALA A 84 6.16 -14.62 -9.92
C ALA A 84 5.05 -15.39 -10.67
N ALA A 85 3.82 -14.87 -10.69
CA ALA A 85 2.72 -15.46 -11.43
C ALA A 85 2.98 -15.50 -12.94
N ALA A 86 3.59 -14.46 -13.51
CA ALA A 86 3.95 -14.41 -14.92
C ALA A 86 5.05 -15.43 -15.25
N GLU A 87 6.03 -15.62 -14.36
CA GLU A 87 7.08 -16.62 -14.55
C GLU A 87 6.53 -18.04 -14.42
N ASP A 88 5.62 -18.28 -13.47
CA ASP A 88 4.93 -19.57 -13.37
C ASP A 88 4.04 -19.84 -14.58
N ALA A 89 3.33 -18.83 -15.09
CA ALA A 89 2.60 -18.93 -16.35
C ALA A 89 3.55 -19.24 -17.52
N ARG A 90 4.72 -18.60 -17.61
CA ARG A 90 5.75 -18.93 -18.63
C ARG A 90 6.28 -20.34 -18.49
N ARG A 91 6.53 -20.81 -17.26
CA ARG A 91 6.96 -22.19 -16.98
C ARG A 91 5.87 -23.16 -17.41
N GLN A 92 4.61 -22.88 -17.11
CA GLN A 92 3.48 -23.66 -17.57
C GLN A 92 3.40 -23.65 -19.09
N VAL A 93 3.52 -22.50 -19.76
CA VAL A 93 3.55 -22.35 -21.24
C VAL A 93 4.74 -23.05 -21.90
N ARG A 94 5.86 -23.22 -21.19
CA ARG A 94 7.00 -24.01 -21.68
C ARG A 94 6.78 -25.50 -21.45
N ALA A 95 6.12 -25.87 -20.36
CA ALA A 95 5.85 -27.25 -19.98
C ALA A 95 4.65 -27.86 -20.73
N SER A 96 3.58 -27.09 -20.93
CA SER A 96 2.50 -27.34 -21.86
C SER A 96 2.83 -26.54 -23.10
N GLN A 97 3.06 -27.16 -24.26
CA GLN A 97 3.27 -26.40 -25.50
C GLN A 97 2.05 -25.49 -25.75
N VAL A 98 2.13 -24.23 -25.32
CA VAL A 98 0.99 -23.33 -25.36
C VAL A 98 0.78 -22.87 -26.79
N THR A 99 -0.46 -23.03 -27.23
CA THR A 99 -0.87 -22.61 -28.55
C THR A 99 -0.71 -21.08 -28.68
N PRO A 100 -0.34 -20.56 -29.86
CA PRO A 100 -0.10 -19.13 -30.08
C PRO A 100 -1.25 -18.21 -29.61
N ALA A 101 -2.49 -18.73 -29.62
CA ALA A 101 -3.67 -18.02 -29.17
C ALA A 101 -3.66 -17.67 -27.67
N ALA A 102 -3.22 -18.58 -26.81
CA ALA A 102 -3.16 -18.32 -25.36
C ALA A 102 -2.04 -17.33 -25.00
N MET A 103 -0.94 -17.31 -25.77
CA MET A 103 0.10 -16.29 -25.63
C MET A 103 -0.43 -14.90 -26.04
N ALA A 104 -1.19 -14.79 -27.13
CA ALA A 104 -1.77 -13.53 -27.57
C ALA A 104 -2.76 -12.95 -26.52
N GLN A 105 -3.53 -13.82 -25.87
CA GLN A 105 -4.46 -13.43 -24.81
C GLN A 105 -3.73 -12.83 -23.59
N LEU A 106 -2.67 -13.51 -23.12
CA LEU A 106 -1.88 -13.05 -21.97
C LEU A 106 -1.15 -11.72 -22.24
N LEU A 107 -0.70 -11.50 -23.48
CA LEU A 107 -0.09 -10.23 -23.88
C LEU A 107 -1.12 -9.10 -23.93
N ALA A 108 -2.32 -9.36 -24.44
CA ALA A 108 -3.41 -8.39 -24.45
C ALA A 108 -3.82 -8.00 -23.02
N ASP A 109 -3.89 -8.97 -22.10
CA ASP A 109 -4.21 -8.71 -20.69
C ASP A 109 -3.11 -7.90 -20.00
N ARG A 110 -1.83 -8.20 -20.26
CA ARG A 110 -0.70 -7.41 -19.76
C ARG A 110 -0.79 -5.95 -20.20
N ASP A 111 -1.09 -5.71 -21.46
CA ASP A 111 -1.13 -4.35 -22.01
C ASP A 111 -2.34 -3.58 -21.46
N ARG A 112 -3.50 -4.23 -21.34
CA ARG A 112 -4.67 -3.65 -20.66
C ARG A 112 -4.37 -3.27 -19.20
N LEU A 113 -3.64 -4.10 -18.47
CA LEU A 113 -3.25 -3.81 -17.08
C LEU A 113 -2.25 -2.67 -17.00
N ARG A 114 -1.33 -2.54 -17.97
CA ARG A 114 -0.41 -1.40 -18.06
C ARG A 114 -1.15 -0.09 -18.32
N ASP A 115 -2.11 -0.09 -19.22
CA ASP A 115 -2.92 1.09 -19.52
C ASP A 115 -3.78 1.50 -18.32
N SER A 116 -4.39 0.52 -17.65
CA SER A 116 -5.16 0.76 -16.42
C SER A 116 -4.28 1.37 -15.32
N ARG A 117 -3.04 0.88 -15.17
CA ARG A 117 -2.07 1.44 -14.22
C ARG A 117 -1.69 2.87 -14.57
N ALA A 118 -1.43 3.18 -15.84
CA ALA A 118 -1.09 4.54 -16.27
C ALA A 118 -2.22 5.52 -15.95
N GLN A 119 -3.46 5.16 -16.28
CA GLN A 119 -4.64 5.98 -15.98
C GLN A 119 -4.82 6.26 -14.49
N LEU A 120 -4.61 5.26 -13.63
CA LEU A 120 -4.72 5.45 -12.18
C LEU A 120 -3.62 6.36 -11.62
N ILE A 121 -2.40 6.27 -12.17
CA ILE A 121 -1.30 7.18 -11.79
C ILE A 121 -1.65 8.62 -12.18
N ASP A 122 -2.19 8.83 -13.37
CA ASP A 122 -2.61 10.15 -13.84
C ASP A 122 -3.75 10.71 -13.00
N GLN A 123 -4.73 9.88 -12.62
CA GLN A 123 -5.82 10.26 -11.73
C GLN A 123 -5.33 10.67 -10.34
N LEU A 124 -4.40 9.91 -9.75
CA LEU A 124 -3.81 10.24 -8.46
C LEU A 124 -2.96 11.51 -8.51
N ALA A 125 -2.19 11.70 -9.58
CA ALA A 125 -1.43 12.93 -9.81
C ALA A 125 -2.37 14.14 -9.93
N GLU A 126 -3.49 13.97 -10.63
CA GLU A 126 -4.51 15.01 -10.78
C GLU A 126 -5.22 15.34 -9.45
N MET A 127 -5.62 14.32 -8.68
CA MET A 127 -6.19 14.52 -7.35
C MET A 127 -5.22 15.27 -6.43
N ARG A 128 -3.94 14.92 -6.48
CA ARG A 128 -2.90 15.59 -5.68
C ARG A 128 -2.73 17.05 -6.10
N ARG A 129 -2.69 17.34 -7.40
CA ARG A 129 -2.66 18.72 -7.91
C ARG A 129 -3.86 19.54 -7.43
N ARG A 130 -5.04 18.93 -7.37
CA ARG A 130 -6.26 19.59 -6.84
C ARG A 130 -6.15 19.87 -5.35
N CYS A 131 -5.64 18.92 -4.55
CA CYS A 131 -5.41 19.10 -3.12
C CYS A 131 -4.28 20.09 -2.79
N ASP A 132 -3.28 20.23 -3.67
CA ASP A 132 -2.18 21.19 -3.53
C ASP A 132 -2.60 22.63 -3.92
N THR A 133 -3.81 22.82 -4.45
CA THR A 133 -4.40 24.15 -4.61
C THR A 133 -4.79 24.65 -3.21
N PRO A 134 -4.27 25.79 -2.73
CA PRO A 134 -4.62 26.28 -1.39
C PRO A 134 -6.12 26.56 -1.33
N CYS A 135 -6.86 25.69 -0.63
CA CYS A 135 -8.25 25.94 -0.30
C CYS A 135 -8.32 27.24 0.52
N PRO A 136 -9.15 28.23 0.14
CA PRO A 136 -9.37 29.37 1.02
C PRO A 136 -9.93 28.86 2.35
N PRO A 137 -9.56 29.47 3.50
CA PRO A 137 -9.99 28.99 4.80
C PRO A 137 -11.51 28.97 4.86
N GLN A 138 -12.10 27.78 5.01
CA GLN A 138 -13.54 27.64 5.21
C GLN A 138 -13.86 28.04 6.65
N VAL A 139 -14.53 29.20 6.80
CA VAL A 139 -15.10 29.61 8.08
C VAL A 139 -16.30 28.71 8.35
N LEU A 140 -16.14 27.75 9.26
CA LEU A 140 -17.23 26.89 9.72
C LEU A 140 -18.09 27.68 10.71
N VAL A 141 -19.23 28.22 10.27
CA VAL A 141 -20.20 28.87 11.15
C VAL A 141 -21.03 27.78 11.83
N ILE A 142 -20.66 27.44 13.07
CA ILE A 142 -21.44 26.53 13.91
C ILE A 142 -22.64 27.31 14.46
N HIS A 143 -23.84 27.03 13.95
CA HIS A 143 -25.06 27.56 14.54
C HIS A 143 -25.42 26.77 15.81
N PRO A 144 -25.71 27.43 16.94
CA PRO A 144 -26.16 26.74 18.13
C PRO A 144 -27.52 26.10 17.85
N THR A 145 -27.60 24.79 18.09
CA THR A 145 -28.84 24.01 18.01
C THR A 145 -29.85 24.56 19.01
N ARG A 146 -31.04 24.97 18.53
CA ARG A 146 -32.15 25.37 19.40
C ARG A 146 -32.50 24.21 20.35
N PRO A 147 -32.70 24.46 21.65
CA PRO A 147 -33.19 23.45 22.56
C PRO A 147 -34.63 23.06 22.15
N HIS A 148 -34.84 21.78 21.86
CA HIS A 148 -36.18 21.24 21.65
C HIS A 148 -36.95 21.25 22.98
N PRO A 149 -38.23 21.67 22.99
CA PRO A 149 -39.06 21.57 24.17
C PRO A 149 -39.27 20.09 24.53
N ARG A 150 -39.01 19.78 25.80
CA ARG A 150 -39.08 18.45 26.40
C ARG A 150 -40.53 17.96 26.35
N ALA A 151 -40.83 17.02 25.46
CA ALA A 151 -42.10 16.29 25.48
C ALA A 151 -42.14 15.37 26.71
N ALA A 152 -43.28 15.35 27.38
CA ALA A 152 -43.51 14.67 28.64
C ALA A 152 -43.21 13.17 28.55
N ALA A 153 -42.71 12.64 29.67
CA ALA A 153 -42.37 11.24 29.87
C ALA A 153 -43.54 10.31 29.53
N ALA A 154 -43.27 9.31 28.69
CA ALA A 154 -44.01 8.06 28.67
C ALA A 154 -42.97 6.94 28.59
N ASP A 155 -43.09 6.03 29.57
CA ASP A 155 -42.28 4.83 29.76
C ASP A 155 -42.05 4.08 28.45
N ALA A 156 -40.78 3.94 28.09
CA ALA A 156 -40.32 2.86 27.22
C ALA A 156 -38.99 2.39 27.77
N THR A 157 -39.09 1.52 28.77
CA THR A 157 -38.07 0.62 29.28
C THR A 157 -37.27 0.02 28.12
N LEU A 158 -36.07 0.55 27.88
CA LEU A 158 -35.11 -0.07 26.97
C LEU A 158 -34.55 -1.31 27.67
N PRO A 159 -34.63 -2.52 27.10
CA PRO A 159 -33.96 -3.66 27.68
C PRO A 159 -32.44 -3.45 27.56
N LEU A 160 -31.81 -3.37 28.72
CA LEU A 160 -30.37 -3.39 28.92
C LEU A 160 -29.76 -4.60 28.22
N PHE A 161 -28.69 -4.35 27.46
CA PHE A 161 -27.76 -5.36 26.98
C PHE A 161 -27.44 -6.37 28.08
N GLN A 162 -27.69 -7.65 27.85
CA GLN A 162 -26.99 -8.72 28.54
C GLN A 162 -25.91 -9.28 27.61
N ILE A 163 -24.66 -9.08 28.04
CA ILE A 163 -23.45 -9.64 27.45
C ILE A 163 -23.05 -10.85 28.29
N GLY A 164 -22.83 -11.98 27.59
CA GLY A 164 -22.00 -13.11 28.04
C GLY A 164 -22.80 -14.36 28.45
N ASP A 165 -22.40 -15.59 28.13
CA ASP A 165 -21.35 -16.10 27.25
C ASP A 165 -21.60 -17.65 27.11
N PRO A 166 -20.69 -18.48 26.56
CA PRO A 166 -20.98 -19.56 25.62
C PRO A 166 -21.30 -20.92 26.27
N ASN A 167 -22.06 -21.79 25.58
CA ASN A 167 -21.80 -23.24 25.45
C ASN A 167 -23.00 -24.03 24.86
N CYS A 168 -22.62 -25.13 24.20
CA CYS A 168 -23.39 -26.36 23.92
C CYS A 168 -24.37 -26.36 22.72
N VAL A 169 -24.04 -27.06 21.61
CA VAL A 169 -24.28 -28.51 21.31
C VAL A 169 -25.74 -28.68 20.83
N SER A 170 -26.10 -29.29 19.69
CA SER A 170 -25.54 -30.33 18.80
C SER A 170 -26.01 -30.10 17.36
#